data_AF-A0A538EAE5-F1
#
_entry.id   AF-A0A538EAE5-F1
#
_cell.length_a   1.000
_cell.length_b   1.000
_cell.length_c   1.000
_cell.angle_alpha   90.00
_cell.angle_beta   90.00
_cell.angle_gamma   90.00
#
_symmetry.space_group_name_H-M   'P 1'
#
loop_
_entity.id
_entity.type
_entity.pdbx_description
1 polymer ?
#
loop_
_entity_poly.entity_id
_entity_poly.type
_entity_poly.pdbx_seq_one_letter_code
_entity_poly.pdbx_strand_id
1 'polypeptide(L)'
;MARITLRLAAFVAGAVLAFGLAAVSVVVHRPVLMAVGNMCDPSADNPGGLCYQRLPAGGWPFAFLYDDPGTSVLGTLGPEDDFRPGWFLVDAAIFAVLPAIGVVVFLVRRRRSAG
;
A
#
# COMPACT_ATOMS: atom_id res chain seq x y z
N MET A 1 25.00 -15.93 -22.34
CA MET A 1 23.52 -15.93 -22.30
C MET A 1 22.98 -16.39 -20.94
N ALA A 2 23.34 -17.56 -20.41
CA ALA A 2 22.79 -18.10 -19.14
C ALA A 2 22.82 -17.14 -17.91
N ARG A 3 23.91 -16.37 -17.72
CA ARG A 3 24.00 -15.40 -16.62
C ARG A 3 23.03 -14.22 -16.74
N ILE A 4 22.68 -13.82 -17.98
CA ILE A 4 21.72 -12.74 -18.23
C ILE A 4 20.31 -13.25 -17.96
N THR A 5 19.99 -14.45 -18.44
CA THR A 5 18.71 -15.13 -18.18
C THR A 5 18.45 -15.31 -16.69
N LEU A 6 19.46 -15.73 -15.92
CA LEU A 6 19.34 -15.89 -14.47
C LEU A 6 19.08 -14.57 -13.74
N ARG A 7 19.76 -13.49 -14.14
CA ARG A 7 19.56 -12.15 -13.56
C ARG A 7 18.18 -11.59 -13.88
N LEU A 8 17.72 -11.79 -15.11
CA LEU A 8 16.39 -11.40 -15.53
C LEU A 8 15.31 -12.16 -14.74
N ALA A 9 15.47 -13.48 -14.59
CA ALA A 9 14.55 -14.30 -13.81
C ALA A 9 14.48 -13.86 -12.34
N ALA A 10 15.64 -13.56 -11.73
CA ALA A 10 15.69 -13.05 -10.36
C ALA A 10 15.01 -11.68 -10.22
N PHE A 11 15.19 -10.78 -11.20
CA PHE A 11 14.52 -9.49 -11.22
C PHE A 11 13.00 -9.63 -11.33
N VAL A 12 12.52 -10.47 -12.25
CA VAL A 12 11.09 -10.73 -12.42
C VAL A 12 10.49 -11.36 -11.17
N ALA A 13 11.15 -12.36 -10.58
CA ALA A 13 10.70 -12.98 -9.35
C ALA A 13 10.61 -11.98 -8.19
N GLY A 14 11.61 -11.08 -8.06
CA GLY A 14 11.59 -10.00 -7.08
C GLY A 14 10.44 -9.02 -7.29
N ALA A 15 10.17 -8.63 -8.54
CA ALA A 15 9.06 -7.74 -8.87
C ALA A 15 7.69 -8.38 -8.56
N VAL A 16 7.50 -9.65 -8.92
CA VAL A 16 6.27 -10.40 -8.60
C VAL A 16 6.07 -10.50 -7.09
N LEU A 17 7.14 -10.82 -6.35
CA LEU A 17 7.08 -10.89 -4.90
C LEU A 17 6.73 -9.53 -4.27
N ALA A 18 7.37 -8.45 -4.72
CA ALA A 18 7.10 -7.11 -4.20
C ALA A 18 5.66 -6.66 -4.48
N PHE A 19 5.15 -6.94 -5.68
CA PHE A 19 3.76 -6.65 -6.04
C PHE A 19 2.77 -7.48 -5.22
N GLY A 20 3.06 -8.76 -5.01
CA GLY A 20 2.25 -9.65 -4.16
C GLY A 20 2.25 -9.21 -2.69
N LEU A 21 3.39 -8.77 -2.16
CA LEU A 21 3.48 -8.22 -0.80
C LEU A 21 2.69 -6.93 -0.65
N ALA A 22 2.79 -6.01 -1.63
CA ALA A 22 1.97 -4.81 -1.65
C ALA A 22 0.48 -5.16 -1.66
N ALA A 23 0.05 -6.11 -2.51
CA ALA A 23 -1.35 -6.54 -2.57
C ALA A 23 -1.84 -7.15 -1.25
N VAL A 24 -1.06 -8.05 -0.65
CA VAL A 24 -1.40 -8.66 0.65
C VAL A 24 -1.39 -7.64 1.78
N SER A 25 -0.59 -6.57 1.69
CA SER A 25 -0.53 -5.53 2.73
C SER A 25 -1.85 -4.78 2.94
N VAL A 26 -2.83 -4.93 2.02
CA VAL A 26 -4.18 -4.38 2.18
C VAL A 26 -4.86 -4.84 3.48
N VAL A 27 -4.49 -6.01 4.00
CA VAL A 27 -5.01 -6.54 5.29
C VAL A 27 -4.62 -5.69 6.50
N VAL A 28 -3.64 -4.81 6.34
CA VAL A 28 -3.26 -3.82 7.37
C VAL A 28 -4.24 -2.67 7.29
N HIS A 29 -5.23 -2.69 8.16
CA HIS A 29 -6.28 -1.68 8.23
C HIS A 29 -5.90 -0.55 9.18
N ARG A 30 -6.30 0.66 8.81
CA ARG A 30 -6.25 1.85 9.68
C ARG A 30 -7.51 2.69 9.51
N PRO A 31 -8.04 3.26 10.60
CA PRO A 31 -9.20 4.13 10.51
C PRO A 31 -8.80 5.49 9.95
N VAL A 32 -9.50 5.96 8.92
CA VAL A 32 -9.36 7.31 8.38
C VAL A 32 -10.70 8.02 8.41
N LEU A 33 -10.67 9.34 8.64
CA LEU A 33 -11.88 10.14 8.67
C LEU A 33 -12.32 10.43 7.24
N MET A 34 -13.52 9.99 6.86
CA MET A 34 -14.09 10.16 5.53
C MET A 34 -15.49 10.76 5.62
N ALA A 35 -15.89 11.52 4.60
CA ALA A 35 -17.23 12.09 4.51
C ALA A 35 -18.23 11.01 4.06
N VAL A 36 -19.20 10.69 4.91
CA VAL A 36 -20.28 9.72 4.70
C VAL A 36 -21.59 10.46 4.37
N GLY A 37 -21.69 11.00 3.16
CA GLY A 37 -22.88 11.74 2.73
C GLY A 37 -22.98 13.17 3.29
N ASN A 38 -24.19 13.74 3.24
CA ASN A 38 -24.41 15.19 3.19
C ASN A 38 -25.39 15.76 4.23
N MET A 39 -25.84 15.00 5.23
CA MET A 39 -26.87 15.47 6.18
C MET A 39 -26.44 15.36 7.65
N CYS A 40 -25.49 16.20 8.05
CA CYS A 40 -25.22 16.52 9.45
C CYS A 40 -25.44 18.01 9.68
N ASP A 41 -25.81 18.42 10.89
CA ASP A 41 -26.02 19.83 11.21
C ASP A 41 -24.72 20.63 10.99
N PRO A 42 -24.74 21.70 10.18
CA PRO A 42 -23.58 22.55 10.00
C PRO A 42 -23.15 23.17 11.34
N SER A 43 -21.85 23.19 11.58
CA SER A 43 -21.25 23.80 12.76
C SER A 43 -20.03 24.64 12.36
N ALA A 44 -19.46 25.40 13.31
CA ALA A 44 -18.22 26.14 13.05
C ALA A 44 -17.08 25.22 12.59
N ASP A 45 -17.06 23.97 13.08
CA ASP A 45 -16.05 22.95 12.75
C ASP A 45 -16.45 22.10 11.53
N ASN A 46 -17.70 22.18 11.07
CA ASN A 46 -18.22 21.50 9.90
C ASN A 46 -19.14 22.41 9.08
N PRO A 47 -18.60 23.45 8.43
CA PRO A 47 -19.41 24.43 7.70
C PRO A 47 -20.12 23.81 6.47
N GLY A 48 -19.61 22.69 5.96
CA GLY A 48 -20.19 21.95 4.84
C GLY A 48 -21.33 21.00 5.22
N GLY A 49 -21.63 20.81 6.52
CA GLY A 49 -22.67 19.88 6.97
C GLY A 49 -22.42 18.43 6.58
N LEU A 50 -21.17 18.05 6.29
CA LEU A 50 -20.82 16.70 5.88
C LEU A 50 -20.78 15.80 7.12
N CYS A 51 -21.43 14.64 7.06
CA CYS A 51 -21.24 13.66 8.10
C CYS A 51 -19.87 13.01 7.92
N TYR A 52 -19.09 12.89 8.99
CA TYR A 52 -17.80 12.22 8.93
C TYR A 52 -17.82 10.97 9.80
N GLN A 53 -17.25 9.89 9.26
CA GLN A 53 -17.10 8.64 9.99
C GLN A 53 -15.68 8.12 9.82
N ARG A 54 -15.21 7.38 10.82
CA ARG A 54 -13.97 6.62 10.69
C ARG A 54 -14.26 5.34 9.92
N LEU A 55 -13.76 5.28 8.70
CA LEU A 55 -13.89 4.13 7.82
C LEU A 55 -12.52 3.45 7.62
N PRO A 56 -12.47 2.15 7.31
CA PRO A 56 -11.21 1.46 7.10
C PRO A 56 -10.53 1.94 5.82
N ALA A 57 -9.21 2.03 5.88
CA ALA A 57 -8.34 2.08 4.72
C ALA A 57 -7.26 0.99 4.87
N GLY A 58 -6.96 0.31 3.77
CA GLY A 58 -6.05 -0.83 3.69
C GLY A 58 -4.77 -0.49 2.94
N GLY A 59 -3.67 -1.06 3.42
CA GLY A 59 -2.36 -0.96 2.77
C GLY A 59 -1.24 -0.58 3.74
N TRP A 60 -0.03 -1.02 3.39
CA TRP A 60 1.17 -0.67 4.13
C TRP A 60 2.40 -0.55 3.22
N PRO A 61 3.25 0.48 3.42
CA PRO A 61 3.15 1.54 4.43
C PRO A 61 2.09 2.60 4.15
N PHE A 62 1.72 2.82 2.89
CA PHE A 62 0.66 3.76 2.53
C PHE A 62 -0.66 3.03 2.30
N ALA A 63 -1.78 3.71 2.51
CA ALA A 63 -3.08 3.12 2.23
C ALA A 63 -3.33 3.35 0.75
N PHE A 64 -3.80 2.31 0.09
CA PHE A 64 -4.12 2.35 -1.32
C PHE A 64 -5.51 1.81 -1.63
N LEU A 65 -6.23 1.27 -0.64
CA LEU A 65 -7.63 0.92 -0.76
C LEU A 65 -8.41 1.63 0.35
N TYR A 66 -9.44 2.38 -0.01
CA TYR A 66 -10.23 3.19 0.92
C TYR A 66 -11.69 2.80 0.78
N ASP A 67 -12.34 2.47 1.90
CA ASP A 67 -13.78 2.21 1.94
C ASP A 67 -14.54 3.35 1.29
N ASP A 68 -15.34 3.05 0.27
CA ASP A 68 -16.14 4.04 -0.43
C ASP A 68 -17.54 4.10 0.21
N PRO A 69 -17.94 5.24 0.79
CA PRO A 69 -19.24 5.39 1.43
C PRO A 69 -20.44 5.32 0.47
N GLY A 70 -20.20 5.31 -0.84
CA GLY A 70 -21.21 5.06 -1.87
C GLY A 70 -21.46 3.57 -2.16
N THR A 71 -20.70 2.65 -1.55
CA THR A 71 -20.80 1.20 -1.79
C THR A 71 -21.91 0.54 -0.97
N SER A 72 -22.17 -0.73 -1.28
CA SER A 72 -23.29 -1.48 -0.69
C SER A 72 -23.07 -1.86 0.79
N VAL A 73 -21.82 -1.89 1.26
CA VAL A 73 -21.47 -2.30 2.63
C VAL A 73 -20.43 -1.34 3.21
N LEU A 74 -20.91 -0.37 3.99
CA LEU A 74 -20.06 0.57 4.70
C LEU A 74 -19.24 -0.12 5.79
N GLY A 75 -17.97 0.26 5.92
CA GLY A 75 -17.09 -0.18 6.99
C GLY A 75 -16.36 -1.49 6.69
N THR A 76 -16.40 -1.96 5.45
CA THR A 76 -15.71 -3.19 5.00
C THR A 76 -14.99 -2.95 3.70
N LEU A 77 -13.70 -3.34 3.64
CA LEU A 77 -12.96 -3.21 2.39
C LEU A 77 -13.36 -4.28 1.36
N GLY A 78 -13.70 -3.85 0.16
CA GLY A 78 -14.16 -4.68 -0.96
C GLY A 78 -13.54 -4.30 -2.32
N PRO A 79 -13.79 -5.09 -3.38
CA PRO A 79 -13.35 -4.76 -4.74
C PRO A 79 -13.96 -3.48 -5.33
N GLU A 80 -15.09 -3.02 -4.79
CA GLU A 80 -15.84 -1.85 -5.21
C GLU A 80 -15.31 -0.52 -4.64
N ASP A 81 -14.36 -0.58 -3.72
CA ASP A 81 -13.79 0.55 -3.01
C ASP A 81 -12.84 1.42 -3.84
N ASP A 82 -12.51 2.60 -3.30
CA ASP A 82 -11.57 3.54 -3.92
C ASP A 82 -10.13 3.00 -3.88
N PHE A 83 -9.76 2.32 -4.98
CA PHE A 83 -8.40 1.87 -5.23
C PHE A 83 -7.52 3.00 -5.80
N ARG A 84 -6.43 3.30 -5.10
CA ARG A 84 -5.45 4.33 -5.43
C ARG A 84 -4.16 3.69 -5.96
N PRO A 85 -4.05 3.46 -7.29
CA PRO A 85 -2.93 2.71 -7.88
C PRO A 85 -1.57 3.38 -7.64
N GLY A 86 -1.53 4.72 -7.52
CA GLY A 86 -0.30 5.44 -7.22
C GLY A 86 0.34 5.00 -5.89
N TRP A 87 -0.45 4.95 -4.82
CA TRP A 87 0.03 4.52 -3.50
C TRP A 87 0.40 3.04 -3.47
N PHE A 88 -0.38 2.21 -4.17
CA PHE A 88 -0.06 0.79 -4.32
C PHE A 88 1.31 0.57 -5.00
N LEU A 89 1.61 1.33 -6.07
CA LEU A 89 2.90 1.24 -6.76
C LEU A 89 4.06 1.76 -5.90
N VAL A 90 3.84 2.78 -5.07
CA VAL A 90 4.83 3.25 -4.09
C VAL A 90 5.14 2.14 -3.08
N ASP A 91 4.12 1.48 -2.53
CA ASP A 91 4.31 0.37 -1.59
C ASP A 91 5.06 -0.80 -2.24
N ALA A 92 4.68 -1.19 -3.46
CA ALA A 92 5.40 -2.21 -4.23
C ALA A 92 6.88 -1.83 -4.46
N ALA A 93 7.16 -0.56 -4.77
CA ALA A 93 8.53 -0.07 -4.91
C ALA A 93 9.30 -0.15 -3.58
N ILE A 94 8.67 0.17 -2.45
CA ILE A 94 9.27 0.05 -1.12
C ILE A 94 9.62 -1.41 -0.81
N PHE A 95 8.69 -2.34 -1.06
CA PHE A 95 8.92 -3.77 -0.88
C PHE A 95 10.01 -4.34 -1.80
N ALA A 96 10.26 -3.72 -2.96
CA ALA A 96 11.38 -4.09 -3.83
C ALA A 96 12.72 -3.49 -3.36
N VAL A 97 12.73 -2.20 -2.99
CA VAL A 97 13.95 -1.42 -2.74
C VAL A 97 14.58 -1.74 -1.39
N LEU A 98 13.78 -1.81 -0.31
CA LEU A 98 14.34 -2.00 1.04
C LEU A 98 15.10 -3.33 1.19
N PRO A 99 14.56 -4.49 0.75
CA PRO A 99 15.31 -5.74 0.78
C PRO A 99 16.55 -5.70 -0.12
N ALA A 100 16.46 -5.07 -1.30
CA ALA A 100 17.59 -4.94 -2.21
C ALA A 100 18.76 -4.17 -1.57
N ILE A 101 18.48 -3.06 -0.88
CA ILE A 101 19.48 -2.31 -0.10
C ILE A 101 20.10 -3.23 0.97
N GLY A 102 19.27 -3.96 1.72
CA GLY A 102 19.76 -4.90 2.75
C GLY A 102 20.71 -5.96 2.20
N VAL A 103 20.37 -6.56 1.06
CA VAL A 103 21.22 -7.53 0.35
C VAL A 103 22.53 -6.89 -0.08
N VAL A 104 22.49 -5.70 -0.69
CA VAL A 104 23.70 -5.00 -1.13
C VAL A 104 24.63 -4.70 0.05
N VAL A 105 24.09 -4.17 1.15
CA VAL A 105 24.85 -3.87 2.38
C VAL A 105 25.48 -5.14 2.95
N PHE A 106 24.72 -6.23 3.03
CA PHE A 106 25.23 -7.53 3.49
C PHE A 106 26.39 -8.04 2.63
N LEU A 107 26.25 -7.97 1.31
CA LEU A 107 27.29 -8.40 0.37
C LEU A 107 28.56 -7.53 0.49
N VAL A 108 28.41 -6.21 0.65
CA VAL A 108 29.54 -5.30 0.85
C VAL A 108 30.27 -5.61 2.16
N ARG A 109 29.53 -5.81 3.27
CA ARG A 109 30.13 -6.17 4.57
C ARG A 109 30.89 -7.50 4.49
N ARG A 110 30.29 -8.52 3.87
CA ARG A 110 30.92 -9.84 3.70
C ARG A 110 32.23 -9.78 2.93
N ARG A 111 32.32 -8.94 1.89
CA ARG A 111 33.56 -8.76 1.12
C ARG A 111 34.67 -8.09 1.93
N ARG A 112 34.33 -7.15 2.82
CA ARG A 112 35.31 -6.49 3.70
C ARG A 112 35.87 -7.38 4.80
N SER A 113 35.10 -8.37 5.26
CA SER A 113 35.57 -9.31 6.29
C SER A 113 36.43 -10.45 5.72
N ALA A 114 36.48 -10.61 4.39
CA ALA A 114 37.17 -11.71 3.71
C ALA A 114 38.49 -11.30 3.03
N GLY A 115 38.88 -10.02 3.12
CA GLY A 115 40.16 -9.48 2.64
C GLY A 115 40.86 -8.75 3.76
#